data_AF-A0A0K2RN46-F1
#
_entry.id   AF-A0A0K2RN46-F1
#
_cell.length_a   1.000
_cell.length_b   1.000
_cell.length_c   1.000
_cell.angle_alpha   90.00
_cell.angle_beta   90.00
_cell.angle_gamma   90.00
#
_symmetry.space_group_name_H-M   'P 1'
#
loop_
_entity.id
_entity.type
_entity.pdbx_description
1 polymer ?
#
loop_
_entity_poly.entity_id
_entity_poly.type
_entity_poly.pdbx_seq_one_letter_code
_entity_poly.pdbx_strand_id
1 'polypeptide(L)'
;MHQCRCPGLRFGRAGRGERPAALPGNIVAMVQSIRQKAPRAQIVLTGYPRLFTVGPKMPPAQKELATTLNGMADQLNATISGAASAAGVGYVSVTERFTGHGIGSNNPWIHYTQPSPLDPPELALENFHPNDAGYSQGYRTAVNSALKK
;
A
#
# COMPACT_ATOMS: atom_id res chain seq x y z
N MET A 1 -18.45 29.09 -18.72
CA MET A 1 -18.05 27.78 -18.14
C MET A 1 -17.85 28.00 -16.65
N HIS A 2 -18.83 27.62 -15.84
CA HIS A 2 -18.85 27.88 -14.40
C HIS A 2 -18.08 26.79 -13.65
N GLN A 3 -17.06 27.19 -12.88
CA GLN A 3 -16.34 26.31 -11.97
C GLN A 3 -17.09 26.22 -10.64
N CYS A 4 -17.51 25.02 -10.24
CA CYS A 4 -18.01 24.77 -8.89
C CYS A 4 -16.85 24.75 -7.90
N ARG A 5 -16.76 25.76 -7.03
CA ARG A 5 -15.93 25.74 -5.82
C ARG A 5 -16.79 25.40 -4.62
N CYS A 6 -16.44 24.36 -3.88
CA CYS A 6 -16.96 24.13 -2.52
C CYS A 6 -16.22 25.03 -1.53
N PRO A 7 -16.91 25.92 -0.78
CA PRO A 7 -16.29 26.67 0.31
C PRO A 7 -16.08 25.73 1.50
N GLY A 8 -14.83 25.53 1.94
CA GLY A 8 -14.57 24.95 3.27
C GLY A 8 -13.39 23.97 3.41
N LEU A 9 -12.81 23.43 2.34
CA LEU A 9 -11.64 22.54 2.48
C LEU A 9 -10.32 23.32 2.41
N ARG A 10 -9.77 23.65 3.57
CA ARG A 10 -8.31 23.83 3.71
C ARG A 10 -7.71 22.46 3.99
N PHE A 11 -7.15 21.82 2.96
CA PHE A 11 -6.20 20.73 3.20
C PHE A 11 -4.98 21.33 3.88
N GLY A 12 -4.75 20.95 5.14
CA GLY A 12 -3.57 21.33 5.88
C GLY A 12 -2.32 20.94 5.10
N ARG A 13 -1.38 21.88 4.97
CA ARG A 13 -0.11 21.68 4.29
C ARG A 13 0.71 20.67 5.12
N ALA A 14 0.75 19.42 4.69
CA ALA A 14 1.60 18.39 5.31
C ALA A 14 3.07 18.80 5.10
N GLY A 15 3.71 19.26 6.18
CA GLY A 15 5.14 19.56 6.21
C GLY A 15 5.95 18.28 6.40
N ARG A 16 6.92 18.08 5.51
CA ARG A 16 8.10 17.19 5.56
C ARG A 16 8.21 16.24 6.78
N GLY A 17 8.09 14.94 6.50
CA GLY A 17 8.51 13.84 7.38
C GLY A 17 7.45 13.39 8.38
N GLU A 18 6.50 12.55 7.94
CA GLU A 18 5.62 11.87 8.88
C GLU A 18 6.45 10.92 9.76
N ARG A 19 6.51 11.23 11.06
CA ARG A 19 7.10 10.33 12.06
C ARG A 19 6.25 9.05 12.12
N PRO A 20 6.83 7.85 12.21
CA PRO A 20 6.08 6.60 12.37
C PRO A 20 5.05 6.65 13.52
N ALA A 21 5.32 7.43 14.58
CA ALA A 21 4.39 7.66 15.69
C ALA A 21 3.11 8.45 15.32
N ALA A 22 3.13 9.22 14.23
CA ALA A 22 1.97 9.98 13.75
C ALA A 22 1.05 9.16 12.85
N LEU A 23 1.57 8.13 12.17
CA LEU A 23 0.83 7.37 11.17
C LEU A 23 -0.46 6.71 11.72
N PRO A 24 -0.45 6.01 12.88
CA PRO A 24 -1.68 5.45 13.43
C PRO A 24 -2.76 6.53 13.67
N GLY A 25 -2.36 7.67 14.24
CA GLY A 25 -3.27 8.79 14.50
C GLY A 25 -3.83 9.41 13.22
N ASN A 26 -3.00 9.56 12.19
CA ASN A 26 -3.40 10.08 10.88
C ASN A 26 -4.42 9.16 10.19
N ILE A 27 -4.23 7.83 10.27
CA ILE A 27 -5.18 6.85 9.73
C ILE A 27 -6.53 6.94 10.46
N VAL A 28 -6.53 7.03 11.79
CA VAL A 28 -7.77 7.16 12.58
C VAL A 28 -8.50 8.45 12.22
N ALA A 29 -7.80 9.58 12.15
CA ALA A 29 -8.38 10.86 11.77
C ALA A 29 -8.94 10.86 10.34
N MET A 30 -8.27 10.19 9.40
CA MET A 30 -8.76 9.98 8.04
C MET A 30 -10.07 9.19 8.05
N VAL A 31 -10.13 8.06 8.77
CA VAL A 31 -11.35 7.23 8.87
C VAL A 31 -12.52 8.01 9.50
N GLN A 32 -12.27 8.78 10.56
CA GLN A 32 -13.27 9.66 11.17
C GLN A 32 -13.82 10.68 10.16
N SER A 33 -12.93 11.29 9.36
CA SER A 33 -13.32 12.23 8.30
C SER A 33 -14.18 11.58 7.22
N ILE A 34 -13.91 10.32 6.87
CA ILE A 34 -14.74 9.54 5.94
C ILE A 34 -16.12 9.29 6.56
N ARG A 35 -16.19 8.84 7.82
CA ARG A 35 -17.47 8.58 8.52
C ARG A 35 -18.36 9.81 8.62
N GLN A 36 -17.79 10.99 8.85
CA GLN A 36 -18.55 12.24 8.88
C GLN A 36 -19.23 12.55 7.53
N LYS A 37 -18.57 12.21 6.42
CA LYS A 37 -19.09 12.44 5.05
C LYS A 37 -19.97 11.31 4.54
N ALA A 38 -19.72 10.07 4.98
CA ALA A 38 -20.45 8.88 4.57
C ALA A 38 -20.78 7.99 5.79
N PRO A 39 -21.77 8.39 6.62
CA PRO A 39 -22.07 7.69 7.88
C PRO A 39 -22.49 6.22 7.73
N ARG A 40 -22.95 5.83 6.53
CA ARG A 40 -23.41 4.46 6.22
C ARG A 40 -22.39 3.64 5.41
N ALA A 41 -21.19 4.17 5.15
CA ALA A 41 -20.19 3.45 4.36
C ALA A 41 -19.59 2.27 5.12
N GLN A 42 -19.42 1.15 4.43
CA GLN A 42 -18.52 0.09 4.87
C GLN A 42 -17.08 0.49 4.51
N ILE A 43 -16.24 0.63 5.52
CA ILE A 43 -14.83 1.05 5.35
C ILE A 43 -13.94 -0.15 5.63
N VAL A 44 -13.00 -0.40 4.72
CA VAL A 44 -11.91 -1.36 4.89
C VAL A 44 -10.60 -0.67 4.51
N LEU A 45 -9.53 -0.97 5.25
CA LEU A 45 -8.17 -0.54 4.94
C LEU A 45 -7.38 -1.72 4.41
N THR A 46 -6.75 -1.58 3.25
CA THR A 46 -5.87 -2.62 2.71
C THR A 46 -4.46 -2.47 3.25
N GLY A 47 -3.77 -3.59 3.45
CA GLY A 47 -2.32 -3.62 3.63
C GLY A 47 -1.55 -3.50 2.30
N TYR A 48 -0.23 -3.65 2.40
CA TYR A 48 0.71 -3.73 1.30
C TYR A 48 1.29 -5.15 1.17
N PRO A 49 1.62 -5.60 -0.05
CA PRO A 49 2.37 -6.83 -0.22
C PRO A 49 3.80 -6.69 0.28
N ARG A 50 4.46 -7.83 0.52
CA ARG A 50 5.93 -7.87 0.58
C ARG A 50 6.48 -7.62 -0.82
N LEU A 51 7.46 -6.72 -0.93
CA LEU A 51 7.99 -6.29 -2.22
C LEU A 51 8.78 -7.38 -2.93
N PHE A 52 9.49 -8.23 -2.20
CA PHE A 52 10.45 -9.18 -2.77
C PHE A 52 10.08 -10.64 -2.50
N THR A 53 10.31 -11.49 -3.50
CA THR A 53 10.43 -12.94 -3.29
C THR A 53 11.90 -13.28 -3.10
N VAL A 54 12.29 -13.54 -1.85
CA VAL A 54 13.68 -13.85 -1.50
C VAL A 54 13.99 -15.29 -1.95
N GLY A 55 14.75 -15.41 -3.03
CA GLY A 55 15.09 -16.69 -3.65
C GLY A 55 16.57 -17.08 -3.48
N PRO A 56 16.92 -18.36 -3.69
CA PRO A 56 18.29 -18.86 -3.50
C PRO A 56 19.29 -18.21 -4.46
N LYS A 57 18.85 -17.82 -5.67
CA LYS A 57 19.69 -17.20 -6.72
C LYS A 57 20.05 -15.74 -6.45
N MET A 58 19.47 -15.11 -5.43
CA MET A 58 19.74 -13.71 -5.08
C MET A 58 21.08 -13.59 -4.34
N PRO A 59 21.96 -12.62 -4.69
CA PRO A 59 23.19 -12.33 -3.96
C PRO A 59 22.94 -12.05 -2.47
N PRO A 60 23.88 -12.40 -1.56
CA PRO A 60 23.68 -12.23 -0.11
C PRO A 60 23.23 -10.81 0.31
N ALA A 61 23.91 -9.76 -0.17
CA ALA A 61 23.56 -8.38 0.15
C ALA A 61 22.15 -7.99 -0.35
N GLN A 62 21.74 -8.50 -1.51
CA GLN A 62 20.39 -8.28 -2.02
C GLN A 62 19.34 -9.04 -1.20
N LYS A 63 19.65 -10.26 -0.73
CA LYS A 63 18.75 -11.02 0.17
C LYS A 63 18.54 -10.29 1.48
N GLU A 64 19.59 -9.75 2.06
CA GLU A 64 19.52 -8.98 3.31
C GLU A 64 18.64 -7.74 3.11
N LEU A 65 18.91 -6.93 2.08
CA LEU A 65 18.10 -5.75 1.78
C LEU A 65 16.63 -6.10 1.50
N ALA A 66 16.37 -7.11 0.67
CA ALA A 66 15.02 -7.59 0.35
C ALA A 66 14.26 -8.07 1.59
N THR A 67 14.95 -8.79 2.48
CA THR A 67 14.38 -9.25 3.75
C THR A 67 14.04 -8.09 4.67
N THR A 68 14.94 -7.11 4.80
CA THR A 68 14.70 -5.88 5.57
C THR A 68 13.51 -5.10 5.04
N LEU A 69 13.42 -4.88 3.73
CA LEU A 69 12.31 -4.15 3.10
C LEU A 69 10.98 -4.89 3.27
N ASN A 70 10.98 -6.22 3.16
CA ASN A 70 9.79 -7.02 3.48
C ASN A 70 9.38 -6.91 4.95
N GLY A 71 10.34 -6.89 5.88
CA GLY A 71 10.07 -6.66 7.30
C GLY A 71 9.48 -5.26 7.58
N MET A 72 9.95 -4.24 6.86
CA MET A 72 9.36 -2.89 6.93
C MET A 72 7.91 -2.86 6.42
N ALA A 73 7.61 -3.60 5.34
CA ALA A 73 6.24 -3.75 4.85
C ALA A 73 5.35 -4.46 5.90
N ASP A 74 5.86 -5.48 6.58
CA ASP A 74 5.16 -6.17 7.67
C ASP A 74 4.88 -5.22 8.85
N GLN A 75 5.84 -4.38 9.23
CA GLN A 75 5.65 -3.37 10.29
C GLN A 75 4.61 -2.30 9.89
N LEU A 76 4.61 -1.86 8.64
CA LEU A 76 3.60 -0.95 8.11
C LEU A 76 2.21 -1.58 8.15
N ASN A 77 2.10 -2.84 7.74
CA ASN A 77 0.85 -3.60 7.79
C ASN A 77 0.31 -3.77 9.20
N ALA A 78 1.17 -4.09 10.17
CA ALA A 78 0.79 -4.16 11.58
C ALA A 78 0.27 -2.80 12.09
N THR A 79 0.91 -1.71 11.69
CA THR A 79 0.49 -0.34 12.01
C THR A 79 -0.90 -0.01 11.45
N ILE A 80 -1.13 -0.32 10.16
CA ILE A 80 -2.43 -0.08 9.50
C ILE A 80 -3.52 -0.94 10.13
N SER A 81 -3.24 -2.23 10.39
CA SER A 81 -4.18 -3.15 11.03
C SER A 81 -4.57 -2.67 12.43
N GLY A 82 -3.61 -2.24 13.24
CA GLY A 82 -3.87 -1.66 14.56
C GLY A 82 -4.73 -0.40 14.49
N ALA A 83 -4.44 0.51 13.56
CA ALA A 83 -5.22 1.72 13.35
C ALA A 83 -6.64 1.43 12.82
N ALA A 84 -6.81 0.43 11.95
CA ALA A 84 -8.11 -0.04 11.49
C ALA A 84 -8.97 -0.52 12.67
N SER A 85 -8.37 -1.36 13.54
CA SER A 85 -9.01 -1.82 14.77
C SER A 85 -9.40 -0.67 15.69
N ALA A 86 -8.49 0.29 15.92
CA ALA A 86 -8.75 1.46 16.77
C ALA A 86 -9.87 2.36 16.22
N ALA A 87 -9.99 2.46 14.90
CA ALA A 87 -11.07 3.18 14.24
C ALA A 87 -12.37 2.36 14.11
N GLY A 88 -12.36 1.06 14.43
CA GLY A 88 -13.50 0.16 14.29
C GLY A 88 -13.89 -0.10 12.82
N VAL A 89 -12.91 -0.23 11.92
CA VAL A 89 -13.10 -0.56 10.51
C VAL A 89 -12.36 -1.84 10.15
N GLY A 90 -12.71 -2.47 9.01
CA GLY A 90 -12.06 -3.71 8.58
C GLY A 90 -10.62 -3.49 8.10
N TYR A 91 -9.77 -4.50 8.27
CA TYR A 91 -8.45 -4.57 7.64
C TYR A 91 -8.41 -5.74 6.65
N VAL A 92 -7.84 -5.51 5.47
CA VAL A 92 -7.73 -6.50 4.39
C VAL A 92 -6.26 -6.70 4.04
N SER A 93 -5.69 -7.84 4.46
CA SER A 93 -4.33 -8.21 4.07
C SER A 93 -4.28 -8.71 2.62
N VAL A 94 -3.29 -8.22 1.87
CA VAL A 94 -2.93 -8.74 0.54
C VAL A 94 -1.65 -9.57 0.57
N THR A 95 -0.92 -9.59 1.69
CA THR A 95 0.44 -10.14 1.79
C THR A 95 0.52 -11.59 1.32
N GLU A 96 -0.41 -12.44 1.77
CA GLU A 96 -0.41 -13.86 1.43
C GLU A 96 -0.65 -14.10 -0.07
N ARG A 97 -1.52 -13.31 -0.70
CA ARG A 97 -1.82 -13.41 -2.14
C ARG A 97 -0.63 -13.09 -3.02
N PHE A 98 0.30 -12.26 -2.52
CA PHE A 98 1.52 -11.91 -3.25
C PHE A 98 2.69 -12.85 -2.94
N THR A 99 2.49 -13.91 -2.14
CA THR A 99 3.54 -14.89 -1.86
C THR A 99 4.02 -15.54 -3.15
N GLY A 100 5.32 -15.46 -3.43
CA GLY A 100 5.90 -15.96 -4.68
C GLY A 100 5.70 -15.07 -5.90
N HIS A 101 5.12 -13.88 -5.73
CA HIS A 101 4.86 -12.89 -6.79
C HIS A 101 5.57 -11.54 -6.55
N GLY A 102 6.50 -11.49 -5.59
CA GLY A 102 7.34 -10.29 -5.38
C GLY A 102 8.42 -10.14 -6.46
N ILE A 103 9.15 -9.02 -6.41
CA ILE A 103 10.36 -8.78 -7.20
C ILE A 103 11.35 -9.92 -6.96
N GLY A 104 11.92 -10.45 -8.06
CA GLY A 104 12.81 -11.62 -8.04
C GLY A 104 12.11 -12.98 -8.17
N SER A 105 10.77 -13.01 -8.27
CA SER A 105 10.03 -14.22 -8.62
C SER A 105 10.00 -14.47 -10.14
N ASN A 106 9.59 -15.68 -10.54
CA ASN A 106 9.37 -16.03 -11.95
C ASN A 106 8.06 -15.44 -12.51
N ASN A 107 7.16 -14.95 -11.66
CA ASN A 107 5.87 -14.39 -12.05
C ASN A 107 5.57 -13.15 -11.18
N PRO A 108 6.33 -12.05 -11.34
CA PRO A 108 6.21 -10.89 -10.48
C PRO A 108 4.90 -10.14 -10.74
N TRP A 109 4.25 -9.74 -9.65
CA TRP A 109 3.08 -8.88 -9.61
C TRP A 109 3.43 -7.45 -9.21
N ILE A 110 4.71 -7.13 -9.09
CA ILE A 110 5.24 -5.82 -8.69
C ILE A 110 6.19 -5.37 -9.80
N HIS A 111 5.94 -4.17 -10.32
CA HIS A 111 6.82 -3.53 -11.29
C HIS A 111 8.17 -3.23 -10.65
N TYR A 112 9.23 -3.65 -11.33
CA TYR A 112 10.57 -3.24 -10.97
C TYR A 112 11.49 -3.31 -12.18
N THR A 113 11.97 -2.13 -12.58
CA THR A 113 13.00 -1.95 -13.57
C THR A 113 14.20 -1.35 -12.87
N GLN A 114 15.36 -1.99 -13.04
CA GLN A 114 16.63 -1.44 -12.56
C GLN A 114 16.87 -0.10 -13.27
N PRO A 115 16.97 1.03 -12.53
CA PRO A 115 17.12 2.33 -13.17
C PRO A 115 18.40 2.41 -14.00
N SER A 116 18.28 2.70 -15.29
CA SER A 116 19.39 3.04 -16.18
C SER A 116 19.45 4.55 -16.45
N PRO A 117 20.64 5.16 -16.60
CA PRO A 117 20.75 6.55 -17.05
C PRO A 117 20.12 6.82 -18.44
N LEU A 118 19.84 5.76 -19.20
CA LEU A 118 19.22 5.82 -20.52
C LEU A 118 17.69 5.65 -20.48
N ASP A 119 17.12 5.27 -19.33
CA ASP A 119 15.68 5.06 -19.20
C ASP A 119 14.95 6.41 -19.10
N PRO A 120 13.76 6.53 -19.73
CA PRO A 120 12.85 7.63 -19.45
C PRO A 120 12.54 7.69 -17.94
N PRO A 121 12.55 8.88 -17.31
CA PRO A 121 12.32 9.02 -15.88
C PRO A 121 10.97 8.48 -15.42
N GLU A 122 9.98 8.41 -16.33
CA GLU A 122 8.66 7.88 -16.08
C GLU A 122 8.67 6.38 -15.75
N LEU A 123 9.64 5.61 -16.27
CA LEU A 123 9.74 4.17 -15.98
C LEU A 123 10.02 3.89 -14.50
N ALA A 124 10.70 4.81 -13.82
CA ALA A 124 10.96 4.68 -12.38
C ALA A 124 9.70 4.93 -11.53
N LEU A 125 8.67 5.59 -12.07
CA LEU A 125 7.45 5.91 -11.33
C LEU A 125 6.59 4.67 -11.05
N GLU A 126 6.68 3.65 -11.91
CA GLU A 126 5.97 2.39 -11.73
C GLU A 126 6.65 1.46 -10.71
N ASN A 127 7.92 1.70 -10.39
CA ASN A 127 8.66 0.82 -9.48
C ASN A 127 7.94 0.67 -8.14
N PHE A 128 7.96 -0.57 -7.64
CA PHE A 128 7.33 -0.99 -6.39
C PHE A 128 5.80 -0.94 -6.36
N HIS A 129 5.14 -0.57 -7.47
CA HIS A 129 3.69 -0.66 -7.60
C HIS A 129 3.28 -2.04 -8.13
N PRO A 130 2.09 -2.53 -7.75
CA PRO A 130 1.51 -3.70 -8.41
C PRO A 130 1.33 -3.48 -9.92
N ASN A 131 1.52 -4.53 -10.71
CA ASN A 131 1.15 -4.53 -12.12
C ASN A 131 -0.31 -4.92 -12.32
N ASP A 132 -0.77 -5.06 -13.57
CA ASP A 132 -2.14 -5.47 -13.89
C ASP A 132 -2.54 -6.78 -13.16
N ALA A 133 -1.65 -7.78 -13.12
CA ALA A 133 -1.90 -9.02 -12.38
C ALA A 133 -1.98 -8.78 -10.87
N GLY A 134 -1.07 -7.97 -10.30
CA GLY A 134 -1.09 -7.61 -8.88
C GLY A 134 -2.36 -6.87 -8.44
N TYR A 135 -2.84 -5.93 -9.26
CA TYR A 135 -4.10 -5.25 -9.00
C TYR A 135 -5.31 -6.17 -9.21
N SER A 136 -5.37 -6.91 -10.32
CA SER A 136 -6.54 -7.69 -10.69
C SER A 136 -6.70 -9.01 -9.92
N GLN A 137 -5.60 -9.67 -9.56
CA GLN A 137 -5.58 -10.97 -8.87
C GLN A 137 -5.26 -10.82 -7.37
N GLY A 138 -4.45 -9.84 -7.00
CA GLY A 138 -4.13 -9.53 -5.60
C GLY A 138 -5.18 -8.64 -4.95
N TYR A 139 -5.11 -7.33 -5.22
CA TYR A 139 -5.93 -6.32 -4.53
C TYR A 139 -7.43 -6.48 -4.77
N ARG A 140 -7.86 -6.53 -6.05
CA ARG A 140 -9.28 -6.63 -6.40
C ARG A 140 -9.92 -7.88 -5.80
N THR A 141 -9.23 -9.02 -5.85
CA THR A 141 -9.70 -10.28 -5.23
C THR A 141 -9.84 -10.12 -3.72
N ALA A 142 -8.83 -9.59 -3.04
CA ALA A 142 -8.87 -9.43 -1.58
C ALA A 142 -9.99 -8.49 -1.13
N VAL A 143 -10.13 -7.33 -1.79
CA VAL A 143 -11.17 -6.34 -1.46
C VAL A 143 -12.57 -6.89 -1.76
N ASN A 144 -12.75 -7.56 -2.90
CA ASN A 144 -14.04 -8.18 -3.24
C ASN A 144 -14.43 -9.25 -2.21
N SER A 145 -13.50 -10.10 -1.79
CA SER A 145 -13.78 -11.12 -0.75
C SER A 145 -14.18 -10.49 0.60
N ALA A 146 -13.68 -9.30 0.91
CA ALA A 146 -13.98 -8.62 2.18
C ALA A 146 -15.28 -7.79 2.14
N LEU A 147 -15.70 -7.32 0.96
CA LEU A 147 -16.86 -6.45 0.79
C LEU A 147 -18.11 -7.16 0.26
N LYS A 148 -17.95 -8.25 -0.48
CA LYS A 148 -19.08 -9.08 -0.93
C LYS A 148 -19.50 -9.99 0.23
N LYS A 149 -20.67 -9.70 0.80
CA LYS A 149 -21.40 -10.58 1.71
C LYS A 149 -22.34 -11.47 0.92
#